data_AF-A0E0Q0-F1
#
_entry.id   AF-A0E0Q0-F1
#
_cell.length_a   1.000
_cell.length_b   1.000
_cell.length_c   1.000
_cell.angle_alpha   90.00
_cell.angle_beta   90.00
_cell.angle_gamma   90.00
#
_symmetry.space_group_name_H-M   'P 1'
#
loop_
_entity.id
_entity.type
_entity.pdbx_description
1 polymer ?
#
loop_
_entity_poly.entity_id
_entity_poly.type
_entity_poly.pdbx_seq_one_letter_code
_entity_poly.pdbx_strand_id
1 'polypeptide(L)'
;MNYLIIVTLILYTAADKITCPLDIDKSVICPNDNQPVCAFSSDGSQLGSFENPCLACRANNASYYETEKCIVTSASLESINPGSGNISTTTNKYQIFKCDILKSDNIGCPAVYKPTCGLFDSTIQCVKAPCGQTFGNECEACSAKNIDSYFYGKCDEFPTENPKNPLESIINYCTEPRPDICTLEYTDTCAFISTPCLSESCMISAGNYCEACSRKNVVGYVKQSCSNYLKMFIEDYDYPEYKDNNTNQDSEEKLFCSTQKPSSCDDNIVKEVCATYKCNDTTCLKEYQNECQACLDSTTVSYVSGKCQSQTLSGVILGLALFVQLFM
;
A
#
# COMPACT_ATOMS: atom_id res chain seq x y z
N MET A 1 2.26 44.76 -46.88
CA MET A 1 0.87 44.41 -46.48
C MET A 1 0.64 42.96 -46.81
N ASN A 2 0.79 42.05 -45.85
CA ASN A 2 0.36 40.65 -45.96
C ASN A 2 -0.03 40.21 -44.55
N TYR A 3 -1.32 40.33 -44.22
CA TYR A 3 -1.90 39.73 -43.01
C TYR A 3 -2.59 38.44 -43.45
N LEU A 4 -2.00 37.32 -43.08
CA LEU A 4 -2.56 35.98 -43.26
C LEU A 4 -3.24 35.62 -41.94
N ILE A 5 -4.55 35.87 -41.86
CA ILE A 5 -5.37 35.50 -40.71
C ILE A 5 -5.69 34.00 -40.84
N ILE A 6 -4.99 33.19 -40.07
CA ILE A 6 -5.33 31.77 -39.86
C ILE A 6 -6.40 31.74 -38.78
N VAL A 7 -7.66 31.50 -39.17
CA VAL A 7 -8.76 31.23 -38.25
C VAL A 7 -8.71 29.75 -37.87
N THR A 8 -8.12 29.44 -36.74
CA THR A 8 -8.12 28.10 -36.15
C THR A 8 -9.46 27.86 -35.47
N LEU A 9 -10.37 27.14 -36.13
CA LEU A 9 -11.63 26.68 -35.55
C LEU A 9 -11.34 25.51 -34.60
N ILE A 10 -11.14 25.80 -33.31
CA ILE A 10 -11.02 24.78 -32.27
C ILE A 10 -12.44 24.39 -31.84
N LEU A 11 -12.95 23.28 -32.38
CA LEU A 11 -14.16 22.62 -31.89
C LEU A 11 -13.82 21.93 -30.58
N TYR A 12 -14.08 22.60 -29.45
CA TYR A 12 -14.08 21.95 -28.14
C TYR A 12 -15.34 21.09 -28.03
N THR A 13 -15.19 19.77 -28.14
CA THR A 13 -16.22 18.82 -27.70
C THR A 13 -16.17 18.79 -26.18
N ALA A 14 -17.07 19.51 -25.53
CA ALA A 14 -17.30 19.31 -24.09
C ALA A 14 -17.99 17.95 -23.91
N ALA A 15 -17.46 17.10 -23.04
CA ALA A 15 -18.16 15.88 -22.65
C ALA A 15 -19.47 16.27 -21.95
N ASP A 16 -20.60 15.80 -22.48
CA ASP A 16 -21.91 16.07 -21.93
C ASP A 16 -22.08 15.29 -20.61
N LYS A 17 -22.18 16.02 -19.49
CA LYS A 17 -22.52 15.46 -18.19
C LYS A 17 -24.01 15.20 -18.11
N ILE A 18 -24.41 13.95 -17.91
CA ILE A 18 -25.82 13.56 -17.84
C ILE A 18 -26.17 13.21 -16.38
N THR A 19 -27.07 13.98 -15.78
CA THR A 19 -27.48 13.81 -14.39
C THR A 19 -28.37 12.58 -14.22
N CYS A 20 -28.11 11.79 -13.19
CA CYS A 20 -28.93 10.64 -12.82
C CYS A 20 -30.25 11.09 -12.16
N PRO A 21 -31.37 10.41 -12.42
CA PRO A 21 -32.62 10.67 -11.70
C PRO A 21 -32.44 10.41 -10.19
N LEU A 22 -32.94 11.32 -9.35
CA LEU A 22 -32.85 11.18 -7.88
C LEU A 22 -33.60 9.94 -7.36
N ASP A 23 -34.67 9.55 -8.05
CA ASP A 23 -35.55 8.45 -7.66
C ASP A 23 -35.53 7.33 -8.70
N ILE A 24 -34.34 6.78 -8.97
CA ILE A 24 -34.27 5.58 -9.80
C ILE A 24 -34.89 4.40 -9.05
N ASP A 25 -35.97 3.86 -9.60
CA ASP A 25 -36.59 2.65 -9.08
C ASP A 25 -35.67 1.46 -9.33
N LYS A 26 -35.10 0.91 -8.25
CA LYS A 26 -34.18 -0.24 -8.30
C LYS A 26 -34.86 -1.52 -8.80
N SER A 27 -36.19 -1.56 -8.90
CA SER A 27 -36.93 -2.68 -9.48
C SER A 27 -36.93 -2.68 -11.02
N VAL A 28 -36.60 -1.56 -11.67
CA VAL A 28 -36.52 -1.47 -13.12
C VAL A 28 -35.30 -2.25 -13.62
N ILE A 29 -35.54 -3.14 -14.58
CA ILE A 29 -34.51 -3.92 -15.24
C ILE A 29 -33.80 -3.00 -16.24
N CYS A 30 -32.48 -2.84 -16.09
CA CYS A 30 -31.69 -2.08 -17.06
C CYS A 30 -31.62 -2.84 -18.39
N PRO A 31 -31.75 -2.13 -19.54
CA PRO A 31 -31.59 -2.76 -20.83
C PRO A 31 -30.15 -3.26 -21.01
N ASN A 32 -29.98 -4.36 -21.74
CA ASN A 32 -28.69 -5.03 -21.92
C ASN A 32 -27.87 -4.38 -23.05
N ASP A 33 -27.87 -3.06 -23.10
CA ASP A 33 -27.25 -2.27 -24.16
C ASP A 33 -25.81 -2.00 -23.74
N ASN A 34 -24.81 -2.42 -24.53
CA ASN A 34 -23.41 -2.20 -24.17
C ASN A 34 -22.96 -0.78 -24.60
N GLN A 35 -23.29 0.22 -23.79
CA GLN A 35 -22.91 1.62 -23.96
C GLN A 35 -22.11 2.07 -22.74
N PRO A 36 -20.81 1.74 -22.67
CA PRO A 36 -20.04 1.93 -21.45
C PRO A 36 -19.96 3.41 -21.08
N VAL A 37 -20.18 3.71 -19.80
CA VAL A 37 -20.14 5.07 -19.24
C VAL A 37 -19.35 5.11 -17.94
N CYS A 38 -18.96 6.32 -17.53
CA CYS A 38 -18.30 6.56 -16.24
C CYS A 38 -19.22 7.26 -15.26
N ALA A 39 -19.45 6.69 -14.08
CA ALA A 39 -20.32 7.31 -13.06
C ALA A 39 -19.51 8.12 -12.05
N PHE A 40 -20.10 9.22 -11.58
CA PHE A 40 -19.50 10.15 -10.62
C PHE A 40 -20.48 10.49 -9.50
N SER A 41 -19.95 10.66 -8.29
CA SER A 41 -20.70 11.22 -7.16
C SER A 41 -20.83 12.74 -7.26
N SER A 42 -21.67 13.31 -6.40
CA SER A 42 -22.01 14.75 -6.43
C SER A 42 -20.82 15.68 -6.14
N ASP A 43 -19.77 15.16 -5.51
CA ASP A 43 -18.49 15.82 -5.28
C ASP A 43 -17.52 15.74 -6.47
N GLY A 44 -17.89 14.99 -7.53
CA GLY A 44 -17.08 14.75 -8.72
C GLY A 44 -16.14 13.55 -8.61
N SER A 45 -16.19 12.77 -7.53
CA SER A 45 -15.37 11.56 -7.39
C SER A 45 -15.84 10.46 -8.34
N GLN A 46 -14.90 9.82 -9.04
CA GLN A 46 -15.20 8.74 -9.98
C GLN A 46 -15.55 7.45 -9.22
N LEU A 47 -16.73 6.89 -9.50
CA LEU A 47 -17.24 5.67 -8.86
C LEU A 47 -16.88 4.40 -9.63
N GLY A 48 -16.68 4.52 -10.95
CA GLY A 48 -16.28 3.40 -11.79
C GLY A 48 -16.87 3.43 -13.20
N SER A 49 -16.50 2.43 -13.99
CA SER A 49 -17.05 2.19 -15.33
C SER A 49 -18.20 1.21 -15.25
N PHE A 50 -19.27 1.49 -15.98
CA PHE A 50 -20.47 0.66 -16.03
C PHE A 50 -20.80 0.32 -17.48
N GLU A 51 -21.47 -0.82 -17.72
CA GLU A 51 -21.81 -1.29 -19.07
C GLU A 51 -22.82 -0.38 -19.77
N ASN A 52 -23.67 0.33 -19.00
CA ASN A 52 -24.64 1.26 -19.53
C ASN A 52 -25.05 2.36 -18.52
N PRO A 53 -25.69 3.44 -19.01
CA PRO A 53 -26.19 4.53 -18.16
C PRO A 53 -27.10 4.11 -17.01
N CYS A 54 -27.97 3.12 -17.22
CA CYS A 54 -28.90 2.66 -16.20
C CYS A 54 -28.16 2.02 -15.03
N LEU A 55 -27.16 1.18 -15.30
CA LEU A 55 -26.30 0.59 -14.27
C LEU A 55 -25.45 1.64 -13.55
N ALA A 56 -24.92 2.63 -14.27
CA ALA A 56 -24.19 3.74 -13.69
C ALA A 56 -25.02 4.51 -12.67
N CYS A 57 -26.25 4.90 -13.02
CA CYS A 57 -27.13 5.65 -12.11
C CYS A 57 -27.72 4.80 -10.97
N ARG A 58 -27.60 3.47 -11.03
CA ARG A 58 -27.96 2.58 -9.91
C ARG A 58 -26.86 2.40 -8.89
N ALA A 59 -25.62 2.79 -9.22
CA ALA A 59 -24.53 2.73 -8.27
C ALA A 59 -24.81 3.63 -7.07
N ASN A 60 -24.45 3.18 -5.87
CA ASN A 60 -24.66 3.97 -4.67
C ASN A 60 -23.89 5.29 -4.78
N ASN A 61 -24.58 6.39 -4.50
CA ASN A 61 -24.05 7.77 -4.56
C ASN A 61 -23.73 8.29 -5.97
N ALA A 62 -24.13 7.60 -7.05
CA ALA A 62 -24.03 8.15 -8.40
C ALA A 62 -24.98 9.35 -8.57
N SER A 63 -24.43 10.45 -9.07
CA SER A 63 -25.17 11.69 -9.30
C SER A 63 -25.23 12.06 -10.78
N TYR A 64 -24.19 11.74 -11.55
CA TYR A 64 -24.15 11.93 -13.00
C TYR A 64 -23.21 10.90 -13.62
N TYR A 65 -23.29 10.76 -14.95
CA TYR A 65 -22.35 9.97 -15.72
C TYR A 65 -21.89 10.72 -16.97
N GLU A 66 -20.77 10.27 -17.52
CA GLU A 66 -20.22 10.74 -18.79
C GLU A 66 -20.14 9.56 -19.77
N THR A 67 -20.46 9.79 -21.04
CA THR A 67 -20.50 8.74 -22.08
C THR A 67 -19.13 8.32 -22.58
N GLU A 68 -18.08 9.02 -22.16
CA GLU A 68 -16.71 8.64 -22.46
C GLU A 68 -16.22 7.54 -21.53
N LYS A 69 -15.27 6.75 -22.00
CA LYS A 69 -14.64 5.72 -21.16
C LYS A 69 -14.01 6.38 -19.95
N CYS A 70 -14.21 5.79 -18.77
CA CYS A 70 -13.50 6.19 -17.58
C CYS A 70 -12.01 6.35 -17.85
N ILE A 71 -11.49 7.55 -17.66
CA ILE A 71 -10.06 7.76 -17.55
C ILE A 71 -9.70 7.15 -16.20
N VAL A 72 -9.24 5.90 -16.22
CA VAL A 72 -8.61 5.33 -15.03
C VAL A 72 -7.30 6.08 -14.89
N THR A 73 -7.34 7.22 -14.21
CA THR A 73 -6.14 7.93 -13.79
C THR A 73 -5.52 7.06 -12.71
N SER A 74 -4.82 5.99 -13.11
CA SER A 74 -3.70 5.50 -12.32
C SER A 74 -2.89 6.75 -11.99
N ALA A 75 -2.75 7.07 -10.70
CA ALA A 75 -2.02 8.24 -10.24
C ALA A 75 -0.76 8.43 -11.12
N SER A 76 -0.70 9.59 -11.78
CA SER A 76 0.28 10.01 -12.79
C SER A 76 1.58 9.19 -12.84
N LEU A 77 1.68 8.29 -13.81
CA LEU A 77 2.97 7.92 -14.41
C LEU A 77 3.27 8.96 -15.48
N GLU A 78 4.18 9.89 -15.18
CA GLU A 78 4.76 10.76 -16.18
C GLU A 78 5.43 9.90 -17.27
N SER A 79 5.14 10.20 -18.54
CA SER A 79 5.63 9.43 -19.67
C SER A 79 7.14 9.59 -19.83
N ILE A 80 7.89 8.51 -19.70
CA ILE A 80 9.30 8.45 -20.13
C ILE A 80 9.33 7.91 -21.55
N ASN A 81 9.99 8.67 -22.43
CA ASN A 81 10.32 8.32 -23.81
C ASN A 81 10.93 6.91 -23.95
N PRO A 82 10.73 6.22 -25.09
CA PRO A 82 11.39 4.95 -25.37
C PRO A 82 12.87 5.20 -25.74
N GLY A 83 13.69 5.38 -24.72
CA GLY A 83 15.13 5.60 -24.83
C GLY A 83 15.89 4.72 -23.86
N SER A 84 16.27 3.54 -24.33
CA SER A 84 17.42 2.72 -23.89
C SER A 84 18.03 3.06 -22.51
N GLY A 85 17.70 2.27 -21.48
CA GLY A 85 18.46 2.28 -20.23
C GLY A 85 17.76 1.60 -19.05
N ASN A 86 18.23 0.39 -18.72
CA ASN A 86 18.06 -0.38 -17.48
C ASN A 86 16.65 -0.47 -16.86
N ILE A 87 16.05 -1.64 -17.07
CA ILE A 87 14.83 -2.16 -16.43
C ILE A 87 14.99 -2.08 -14.91
N SER A 88 14.35 -1.08 -14.31
CA SER A 88 14.10 -0.99 -12.88
C SER A 88 12.79 -1.72 -12.60
N THR A 89 12.88 -2.80 -11.83
CA THR A 89 11.80 -3.72 -11.47
C THR A 89 10.74 -3.02 -10.61
N THR A 90 9.80 -2.36 -11.27
CA THR A 90 8.57 -1.85 -10.65
C THR A 90 7.69 -3.04 -10.30
N THR A 91 7.38 -3.19 -9.00
CA THR A 91 6.56 -4.27 -8.46
C THR A 91 5.12 -4.07 -8.96
N ASN A 92 4.79 -4.66 -10.12
CA ASN A 92 3.44 -4.67 -10.64
C ASN A 92 2.54 -5.40 -9.65
N LYS A 93 1.75 -4.63 -8.89
CA LYS A 93 0.76 -5.15 -7.97
C LYS A 93 -0.40 -5.71 -8.81
N TYR A 94 -0.55 -7.03 -8.81
CA TYR A 94 -1.60 -7.72 -9.53
C TYR A 94 -2.96 -7.27 -8.96
N GLN A 95 -3.84 -6.75 -9.80
CA GLN A 95 -5.21 -6.41 -9.41
C GLN A 95 -6.06 -7.68 -9.42
N ILE A 96 -6.68 -8.00 -8.28
CA ILE A 96 -7.58 -9.14 -8.13
C ILE A 96 -9.01 -8.67 -8.38
N PHE A 97 -9.73 -9.38 -9.24
CA PHE A 97 -11.12 -9.13 -9.62
C PHE A 97 -12.01 -10.24 -9.06
N LYS A 98 -13.21 -9.89 -8.59
CA LYS A 98 -14.18 -10.88 -8.11
C LYS A 98 -15.02 -11.41 -9.27
N CYS A 99 -15.39 -12.68 -9.22
CA CYS A 99 -16.33 -13.24 -10.18
C CYS A 99 -17.77 -12.85 -9.81
N ASP A 100 -18.31 -11.85 -10.50
CA ASP A 100 -19.69 -11.39 -10.29
C ASP A 100 -20.71 -12.15 -11.17
N ILE A 101 -20.23 -12.98 -12.10
CA ILE A 101 -21.08 -13.76 -13.01
C ILE A 101 -21.71 -14.93 -12.26
N LEU A 102 -23.02 -15.15 -12.46
CA LEU A 102 -23.73 -16.31 -11.92
C LEU A 102 -23.08 -17.60 -12.45
N LYS A 103 -22.48 -18.39 -11.55
CA LYS A 103 -21.90 -19.70 -11.89
C LYS A 103 -22.98 -20.60 -12.49
N SER A 104 -22.93 -20.83 -13.81
CA SER A 104 -23.87 -21.66 -14.55
C SER A 104 -23.11 -22.53 -15.54
N ASP A 105 -23.44 -23.82 -15.57
CA ASP A 105 -22.78 -24.82 -16.41
C ASP A 105 -22.95 -24.57 -17.92
N ASN A 106 -23.79 -23.60 -18.31
CA ASN A 106 -24.14 -23.29 -19.70
C ASN A 106 -23.77 -21.86 -20.14
N ILE A 107 -22.83 -21.20 -19.47
CA ILE A 107 -22.34 -19.89 -19.95
C ILE A 107 -21.46 -20.10 -21.17
N GLY A 108 -21.93 -19.62 -22.32
CA GLY A 108 -21.11 -19.55 -23.53
C GLY A 108 -20.04 -18.46 -23.38
N CYS A 109 -18.79 -18.87 -23.17
CA CYS A 109 -17.67 -17.92 -23.12
C CYS A 109 -17.14 -17.59 -24.52
N PRO A 110 -16.80 -16.32 -24.81
CA PRO A 110 -16.21 -15.95 -26.09
C PRO A 110 -14.83 -16.60 -26.24
N ALA A 111 -14.50 -17.03 -27.46
CA ALA A 111 -13.21 -17.64 -27.80
C ALA A 111 -12.09 -16.59 -27.94
N VAL A 112 -11.93 -15.74 -26.92
CA VAL A 112 -10.86 -14.73 -26.82
C VAL A 112 -9.82 -15.26 -25.85
N TYR A 113 -8.56 -15.36 -26.29
CA TYR A 113 -7.47 -15.78 -25.43
C TYR A 113 -6.85 -14.59 -24.71
N LYS A 114 -7.07 -14.53 -23.40
CA LYS A 114 -6.56 -13.54 -22.45
C LYS A 114 -6.26 -14.26 -21.12
N PRO A 115 -5.09 -14.88 -20.98
CA PRO A 115 -4.82 -15.84 -19.90
C PRO A 115 -5.15 -15.23 -18.55
N THR A 116 -5.88 -15.98 -17.75
CA THR A 116 -6.43 -15.52 -16.48
C THR A 116 -6.23 -16.61 -15.44
N CYS A 117 -5.65 -16.27 -14.29
CA CYS A 117 -5.56 -17.19 -13.18
C CYS A 117 -6.80 -17.02 -12.31
N GLY A 118 -7.67 -18.03 -12.32
CA GLY A 118 -8.79 -18.12 -11.40
C GLY A 118 -8.30 -18.62 -10.05
N LEU A 119 -8.60 -17.89 -8.99
CA LEU A 119 -8.30 -18.22 -7.61
C LEU A 119 -9.44 -19.02 -7.00
N PHE A 120 -9.10 -20.14 -6.35
CA PHE A 120 -10.07 -20.98 -5.70
C PHE A 120 -10.76 -20.26 -4.55
N ASP A 121 -12.03 -20.61 -4.30
CA ASP A 121 -12.73 -20.17 -3.10
C ASP A 121 -12.16 -20.84 -1.82
N SER A 122 -12.64 -20.40 -0.66
CA SER A 122 -12.19 -20.92 0.64
C SER A 122 -12.59 -22.37 0.93
N THR A 123 -13.36 -23.02 0.06
CA THR A 123 -13.76 -24.43 0.25
C THR A 123 -12.67 -25.40 -0.19
N ILE A 124 -11.70 -24.96 -1.00
CA ILE A 124 -10.56 -25.78 -1.44
C ILE A 124 -9.37 -25.54 -0.52
N GLN A 125 -8.91 -26.62 0.14
CA GLN A 125 -7.63 -26.62 0.84
C GLN A 125 -6.49 -26.73 -0.15
N CYS A 126 -5.71 -25.66 -0.24
CA CYS A 126 -4.59 -25.54 -1.15
C CYS A 126 -3.28 -25.89 -0.44
N VAL A 127 -2.49 -26.78 -1.06
CA VAL A 127 -1.19 -27.21 -0.51
C VAL A 127 -0.05 -26.31 -0.99
N LYS A 128 -0.19 -25.65 -2.15
CA LYS A 128 0.86 -24.83 -2.78
C LYS A 128 0.26 -23.61 -3.48
N ALA A 129 0.83 -22.44 -3.20
CA ALA A 129 0.44 -21.17 -3.83
C ALA A 129 1.00 -21.00 -5.25
N PRO A 130 0.34 -20.19 -6.11
CA PRO A 130 -0.99 -19.62 -5.89
C PRO A 130 -2.08 -20.68 -5.98
N CYS A 131 -3.12 -20.51 -5.16
CA CYS A 131 -4.24 -21.43 -5.08
C CYS A 131 -5.23 -21.15 -6.19
N GLY A 132 -4.89 -21.61 -7.40
CA GLY A 132 -5.69 -21.34 -8.58
C GLY A 132 -5.38 -22.22 -9.76
N GLN A 133 -6.11 -21.96 -10.84
CA GLN A 133 -5.97 -22.63 -12.13
C GLN A 133 -5.92 -21.58 -13.25
N THR A 134 -5.11 -21.82 -14.27
CA THR A 134 -5.04 -20.93 -15.44
C THR A 134 -6.14 -21.27 -16.43
N PHE A 135 -6.87 -20.25 -16.88
CA PHE A 135 -7.94 -20.31 -17.86
C PHE A 135 -7.59 -19.46 -19.09
N GLY A 136 -8.30 -19.71 -20.19
CA GLY A 136 -8.10 -18.97 -21.44
C GLY A 136 -8.54 -17.51 -21.34
N ASN A 137 -9.55 -17.20 -20.53
CA ASN A 137 -10.04 -15.85 -20.24
C ASN A 137 -10.81 -15.76 -18.91
N GLU A 138 -11.22 -14.55 -18.55
CA GLU A 138 -11.99 -14.22 -17.35
C GLU A 138 -13.35 -14.92 -17.28
N CYS A 139 -14.02 -15.12 -18.42
CA CYS A 139 -15.31 -15.82 -18.47
C CYS A 139 -15.13 -17.30 -18.14
N GLU A 140 -14.13 -17.96 -18.74
CA GLU A 140 -13.81 -19.35 -18.45
C GLU A 140 -13.39 -19.54 -16.98
N ALA A 141 -12.63 -18.59 -16.42
CA ALA A 141 -12.29 -18.61 -15.01
C ALA A 141 -13.53 -18.50 -14.11
N CYS A 142 -14.39 -17.50 -14.35
CA CYS A 142 -15.56 -17.26 -13.50
C CYS A 142 -16.73 -18.23 -13.71
N SER A 143 -16.79 -18.93 -14.83
CA SER A 143 -17.77 -20.01 -15.06
C SER A 143 -17.39 -21.30 -14.32
N ALA A 144 -16.13 -21.47 -13.91
CA ALA A 144 -15.69 -22.63 -13.15
C ALA A 144 -16.24 -22.60 -11.71
N LYS A 145 -16.81 -23.72 -11.27
CA LYS A 145 -17.57 -23.83 -10.01
C LYS A 145 -16.80 -23.36 -8.77
N ASN A 146 -15.51 -23.64 -8.70
CA ASN A 146 -14.71 -23.44 -7.50
C ASN A 146 -13.83 -22.18 -7.54
N ILE A 147 -14.05 -21.28 -8.50
CA ILE A 147 -13.31 -20.02 -8.63
C ILE A 147 -14.15 -18.88 -8.01
N ASP A 148 -13.58 -18.07 -7.13
CA ASP A 148 -14.26 -16.89 -6.54
C ASP A 148 -13.73 -15.56 -7.09
N SER A 149 -12.45 -15.53 -7.45
CA SER A 149 -11.79 -14.34 -7.96
C SER A 149 -10.75 -14.71 -9.01
N TYR A 150 -10.21 -13.72 -9.70
CA TYR A 150 -9.18 -13.94 -10.72
C TYR A 150 -8.23 -12.74 -10.84
N PHE A 151 -7.09 -12.96 -11.49
CA PHE A 151 -6.23 -11.88 -11.98
C PHE A 151 -5.74 -12.22 -13.40
N TYR A 152 -5.34 -11.19 -14.16
CA TYR A 152 -4.84 -11.39 -15.52
C TYR A 152 -3.40 -11.89 -15.52
N GLY A 153 -3.14 -12.92 -16.32
CA GLY A 153 -1.88 -13.66 -16.37
C GLY A 153 -2.08 -15.14 -16.06
N LYS A 154 -1.01 -15.91 -16.15
CA LYS A 154 -1.02 -17.32 -15.73
C LYS A 154 -0.82 -17.44 -14.23
N CYS A 155 -1.25 -18.54 -13.64
CA CYS A 155 -1.00 -18.77 -12.21
C CYS A 155 0.48 -18.90 -11.88
N ASP A 156 1.30 -19.44 -12.78
CA ASP A 156 2.77 -19.51 -12.56
C ASP A 156 3.44 -18.13 -12.63
N GLU A 157 2.74 -17.12 -13.16
CA GLU A 157 3.18 -15.73 -13.21
C GLU A 157 2.67 -14.93 -12.00
N PHE A 158 1.87 -15.54 -11.11
CA PHE A 158 1.60 -14.93 -9.83
C PHE A 158 2.95 -14.64 -9.19
N PRO A 159 3.18 -13.43 -8.67
CA PRO A 159 4.44 -13.15 -8.03
C PRO A 159 4.49 -14.13 -6.87
N THR A 160 5.35 -15.14 -6.98
CA THR A 160 5.83 -15.85 -5.81
C THR A 160 6.33 -14.74 -4.95
N GLU A 161 5.62 -14.41 -3.87
CA GLU A 161 6.05 -13.38 -2.93
C GLU A 161 7.52 -13.68 -2.71
N ASN A 162 8.37 -12.80 -3.24
CA ASN A 162 9.78 -12.96 -3.02
C ASN A 162 9.87 -12.80 -1.51
N PRO A 163 10.31 -13.83 -0.75
CA PRO A 163 10.36 -13.73 0.72
C PRO A 163 11.12 -12.48 1.18
N LYS A 164 11.90 -11.87 0.27
CA LYS A 164 12.67 -10.64 0.43
C LYS A 164 11.91 -9.31 0.41
N ASN A 165 10.59 -9.25 0.27
CA ASN A 165 9.89 -7.95 0.37
C ASN A 165 9.15 -7.86 1.72
N PRO A 166 9.70 -7.13 2.71
CA PRO A 166 9.16 -7.09 4.05
C PRO A 166 7.73 -6.55 4.00
N LEU A 167 6.87 -7.34 4.61
CA LEU A 167 5.44 -7.28 4.83
C LEU A 167 4.93 -5.93 5.40
N GLU A 168 5.20 -4.80 4.75
CA GLU A 168 4.94 -3.45 5.27
C GLU A 168 3.44 -3.07 5.37
N SER A 169 2.50 -4.02 5.20
CA SER A 169 1.06 -3.70 5.32
C SER A 169 0.17 -4.74 6.01
N ILE A 170 0.71 -5.73 6.75
CA ILE A 170 -0.15 -6.73 7.43
C ILE A 170 -0.51 -6.34 8.88
N ILE A 171 0.19 -5.36 9.47
CA ILE A 171 -0.15 -4.87 10.82
C ILE A 171 -1.42 -4.02 10.74
N ASN A 172 -2.48 -4.51 11.37
CA ASN A 172 -3.74 -3.79 11.55
C ASN A 172 -3.68 -3.06 12.90
N TYR A 173 -3.98 -1.76 12.93
CA TYR A 173 -3.98 -0.99 14.18
C TYR A 173 -5.36 -1.07 14.86
N CYS A 174 -5.36 -1.18 16.18
CA CYS A 174 -6.60 -1.10 16.95
C CYS A 174 -7.08 0.34 17.03
N THR A 175 -8.34 0.59 16.70
CA THR A 175 -8.98 1.91 16.77
C THR A 175 -9.92 2.02 17.97
N GLU A 176 -10.21 3.25 18.39
CA GLU A 176 -11.22 3.53 19.43
C GLU A 176 -12.59 3.82 18.77
N PRO A 177 -13.72 3.42 19.39
CA PRO A 177 -13.81 2.72 20.68
C PRO A 177 -13.45 1.23 20.57
N ARG A 178 -12.72 0.73 21.56
CA ARG A 178 -12.40 -0.70 21.65
C ARG A 178 -13.65 -1.56 21.91
N PRO A 179 -13.72 -2.78 21.34
CA PRO A 179 -14.84 -3.67 21.57
C PRO A 179 -14.80 -4.24 23.00
N ASP A 180 -15.93 -4.14 23.70
CA ASP A 180 -16.11 -4.76 25.02
C ASP A 180 -16.59 -6.23 24.95
N ILE A 181 -17.19 -6.62 23.82
CA ILE A 181 -17.77 -7.95 23.60
C ILE A 181 -17.25 -8.49 22.27
N CYS A 182 -16.70 -9.70 22.29
CA CYS A 182 -16.13 -10.37 21.13
C CYS A 182 -16.86 -11.66 20.80
N THR A 183 -16.90 -12.00 19.50
CA THR A 183 -17.42 -13.29 19.03
C THR A 183 -16.47 -14.40 19.45
N LEU A 184 -17.01 -15.63 19.57
CA LEU A 184 -16.23 -16.84 19.86
C LEU A 184 -15.61 -17.45 18.59
N GLU A 185 -15.56 -16.70 17.48
CA GLU A 185 -14.89 -17.14 16.27
C GLU A 185 -13.39 -17.19 16.51
N TYR A 186 -12.77 -18.34 16.24
CA TYR A 186 -11.35 -18.53 16.47
C TYR A 186 -10.57 -18.27 15.18
N THR A 187 -9.73 -17.24 15.20
CA THR A 187 -8.77 -16.92 14.15
C THR A 187 -7.45 -16.59 14.83
N ASP A 188 -6.43 -17.43 14.66
CA ASP A 188 -5.10 -17.20 15.26
C ASP A 188 -4.66 -15.76 14.99
N THR A 189 -4.49 -14.99 16.06
CA THR A 189 -4.17 -13.57 15.98
C THR A 189 -3.02 -13.26 16.92
N CYS A 190 -2.01 -12.57 16.39
CA CYS A 190 -0.91 -12.05 17.19
C CYS A 190 -1.11 -10.55 17.37
N ALA A 191 -1.28 -10.13 18.62
CA ALA A 191 -1.44 -8.75 19.03
C ALA A 191 -0.11 -8.18 19.49
N PHE A 192 0.07 -6.87 19.32
CA PHE A 192 1.29 -6.15 19.68
C PHE A 192 0.98 -5.06 20.70
N ILE A 193 1.80 -4.95 21.76
CA ILE A 193 1.68 -3.84 22.72
C ILE A 193 2.45 -2.58 22.29
N SER A 194 3.35 -2.72 21.31
CA SER A 194 4.11 -1.63 20.72
C SER A 194 4.44 -1.96 19.27
N THR A 195 4.59 -0.94 18.43
CA THR A 195 5.04 -1.09 17.04
C THR A 195 6.30 -0.24 16.82
N PRO A 196 7.39 -0.80 16.27
CA PRO A 196 7.56 -2.21 15.88
C PRO A 196 7.66 -3.15 17.09
N CYS A 197 7.20 -4.39 16.91
CA CYS A 197 7.37 -5.45 17.91
C CYS A 197 8.33 -6.53 17.38
N LEU A 198 9.51 -6.60 17.98
CA LEU A 198 10.63 -7.46 17.56
C LEU A 198 11.00 -8.52 18.60
N SER A 199 10.16 -8.74 19.61
CA SER A 199 10.41 -9.74 20.65
C SER A 199 9.12 -10.38 21.13
N GLU A 200 9.22 -11.58 21.69
CA GLU A 200 8.09 -12.25 22.34
C GLU A 200 7.45 -11.41 23.46
N SER A 201 8.24 -10.57 24.13
CA SER A 201 7.78 -9.74 25.24
C SER A 201 6.75 -8.67 24.84
N CYS A 202 6.73 -8.25 23.57
CA CYS A 202 5.75 -7.29 23.06
C CYS A 202 4.60 -7.93 22.28
N MET A 203 4.57 -9.26 22.19
CA MET A 203 3.54 -10.03 21.50
C MET A 203 2.58 -10.69 22.48
N ILE A 204 1.32 -10.78 22.06
CA ILE A 204 0.26 -11.40 22.84
C ILE A 204 -0.56 -12.27 21.89
N SER A 205 -0.71 -13.55 22.21
CA SER A 205 -1.64 -14.42 21.48
C SER A 205 -3.09 -14.06 21.85
N ALA A 206 -3.93 -13.92 20.85
CA ALA A 206 -5.36 -13.66 20.98
C ALA A 206 -6.14 -14.66 20.11
N GLY A 207 -7.32 -15.08 20.57
CA GLY A 207 -8.17 -16.01 19.84
C GLY A 207 -8.79 -15.41 18.58
N ASN A 208 -8.91 -14.08 18.51
CA ASN A 208 -9.25 -13.34 17.30
C ASN A 208 -8.85 -11.85 17.42
N TYR A 209 -9.06 -11.10 16.34
CA TYR A 209 -8.76 -9.66 16.28
C TYR A 209 -9.58 -8.80 17.25
N CYS A 210 -10.83 -9.20 17.54
CA CYS A 210 -11.64 -8.48 18.52
C CYS A 210 -11.03 -8.63 19.91
N GLU A 211 -10.68 -9.87 20.30
CA GLU A 211 -10.03 -10.14 21.59
C GLU A 211 -8.70 -9.39 21.70
N ALA A 212 -7.91 -9.36 20.62
CA ALA A 212 -6.68 -8.56 20.54
C ALA A 212 -6.95 -7.08 20.84
N CYS A 213 -7.90 -6.45 20.12
CA CYS A 213 -8.16 -5.02 20.27
C CYS A 213 -8.98 -4.64 21.50
N SER A 214 -9.69 -5.58 22.15
CA SER A 214 -10.37 -5.34 23.43
C SER A 214 -9.39 -4.98 24.57
N ARG A 215 -8.13 -5.42 24.45
CA ARG A 215 -7.08 -5.17 25.46
C ARG A 215 -6.49 -3.77 25.29
N LYS A 216 -6.66 -2.90 26.29
CA LYS A 216 -6.26 -1.48 26.25
C LYS A 216 -4.79 -1.23 25.89
N ASN A 217 -3.88 -2.16 26.18
CA ASN A 217 -2.45 -2.03 25.91
C ASN A 217 -2.01 -2.54 24.54
N VAL A 218 -2.92 -3.09 23.73
CA VAL A 218 -2.62 -3.56 22.37
C VAL A 218 -2.75 -2.40 21.38
N VAL A 219 -1.70 -2.13 20.60
CA VAL A 219 -1.68 -1.08 19.56
C VAL A 219 -2.06 -1.60 18.17
N GLY A 220 -1.86 -2.90 17.91
CA GLY A 220 -2.21 -3.52 16.63
C GLY A 220 -2.13 -5.03 16.67
N TYR A 221 -2.43 -5.68 15.54
CA TYR A 221 -2.44 -7.13 15.40
C TYR A 221 -2.17 -7.58 13.97
N VAL A 222 -1.82 -8.86 13.81
CA VAL A 222 -1.80 -9.61 12.54
C VAL A 222 -2.68 -10.85 12.66
N LYS A 223 -3.34 -11.24 11.56
CA LYS A 223 -4.23 -12.42 11.52
C LYS A 223 -3.44 -13.72 11.30
N GLN A 224 -2.52 -14.00 12.21
CA GLN A 224 -1.73 -15.24 12.27
C GLN A 224 -1.22 -15.48 13.69
N SER A 225 -0.70 -16.68 13.98
CA SER A 225 -0.11 -16.98 15.28
C SER A 225 1.17 -16.16 15.54
N CYS A 226 1.46 -15.87 16.82
CA CYS A 226 2.68 -15.13 17.17
C CYS A 226 3.97 -15.89 16.80
N SER A 227 3.95 -17.22 16.86
CA SER A 227 5.08 -18.04 16.40
C SER A 227 5.33 -17.88 14.89
N ASN A 228 4.27 -17.81 14.07
CA ASN A 228 4.42 -17.58 12.63
C ASN A 228 4.93 -16.17 12.33
N TYR A 229 4.39 -15.16 13.03
CA TYR A 229 4.92 -13.79 12.93
C TYR A 229 6.40 -13.74 13.31
N LEU A 230 6.79 -14.33 14.43
CA LEU A 230 8.18 -14.32 14.87
C LEU A 230 9.10 -15.04 13.88
N LYS A 231 8.69 -16.18 13.31
CA LYS A 231 9.47 -16.86 12.26
C LYS A 231 9.69 -15.99 11.04
N MET A 232 8.66 -15.29 10.56
CA MET A 232 8.80 -14.35 9.45
C MET A 232 9.79 -13.23 9.76
N PHE A 233 9.83 -12.74 11.00
CA PHE A 233 10.75 -11.67 11.40
C PHE A 233 12.14 -12.14 11.82
N ILE A 234 12.31 -13.36 12.33
CA ILE A 234 13.61 -13.88 12.76
C ILE A 234 14.34 -14.55 11.59
N GLU A 235 13.64 -15.35 10.77
CA GLU A 235 14.29 -16.11 9.70
C GLU A 235 14.73 -15.21 8.53
N ASP A 236 14.03 -14.09 8.28
CA ASP A 236 14.47 -13.10 7.28
C ASP A 236 15.56 -12.15 7.81
N TYR A 237 15.74 -12.07 9.12
CA TYR A 237 16.86 -11.37 9.77
C TYR A 237 17.94 -12.34 10.22
N ASP A 238 18.20 -13.40 9.44
CA ASP A 238 19.51 -14.05 9.46
C ASP A 238 20.50 -12.98 8.97
N TYR A 239 21.00 -12.18 9.92
CA TYR A 239 22.09 -11.25 9.74
C TYR A 239 23.14 -12.04 8.97
N PRO A 240 23.48 -11.69 7.71
CA PRO A 240 24.57 -12.37 7.06
C PRO A 240 25.74 -12.23 8.02
N GLU A 241 26.23 -13.35 8.57
CA GLU A 241 27.48 -13.41 9.32
C GLU A 241 28.47 -12.61 8.48
N TYR A 242 28.78 -11.39 8.93
CA TYR A 242 29.57 -10.47 8.14
C TYR A 242 30.99 -11.02 8.15
N LYS A 243 31.29 -11.84 7.14
CA LYS A 243 32.65 -12.10 6.71
C LYS A 243 33.19 -10.78 6.20
N ASP A 244 33.86 -10.11 7.12
CA ASP A 244 34.60 -8.88 6.92
C ASP A 244 35.48 -9.00 5.67
N ASN A 245 35.05 -8.33 4.60
CA ASN A 245 35.85 -8.07 3.42
C ASN A 245 35.42 -6.72 2.85
N ASN A 246 35.76 -5.68 3.61
CA ASN A 246 36.46 -4.50 3.12
C ASN A 246 35.95 -3.94 1.77
N THR A 247 34.96 -3.04 1.81
CA THR A 247 34.81 -2.04 0.75
C THR A 247 34.22 -0.75 1.32
N ASN A 248 35.03 0.31 1.27
CA ASN A 248 34.70 1.67 1.70
C ASN A 248 33.49 2.23 0.95
N GLN A 249 32.34 2.31 1.63
CA GLN A 249 31.32 3.29 1.29
C GLN A 249 30.60 3.67 2.59
N ASP A 250 30.87 4.88 3.08
CA ASP A 250 30.34 5.45 4.32
C ASP A 250 28.82 5.70 4.21
N SER A 251 28.02 4.63 4.25
CA SER A 251 26.60 4.77 4.60
C SER A 251 26.51 4.78 6.12
N GLU A 252 26.21 5.94 6.70
CA GLU A 252 25.97 6.09 8.14
C GLU A 252 24.77 5.22 8.55
N GLU A 253 25.05 4.03 9.09
CA GLU A 253 24.03 3.11 9.57
C GLU A 253 23.37 3.69 10.84
N LYS A 254 22.04 3.76 10.81
CA LYS A 254 21.22 4.26 11.93
C LYS A 254 20.93 3.11 12.89
N LEU A 255 21.41 3.24 14.13
CA LEU A 255 21.27 2.25 15.20
C LEU A 255 20.17 2.68 16.19
N PHE A 256 19.48 1.74 16.81
CA PHE A 256 18.39 2.00 17.76
C PHE A 256 18.80 1.64 19.19
N CYS A 257 18.36 2.43 20.17
CA CYS A 257 18.60 2.13 21.58
C CYS A 257 17.68 1.02 22.07
N SER A 258 18.20 0.13 22.93
CA SER A 258 17.41 -0.92 23.59
C SER A 258 16.39 -0.32 24.56
N THR A 259 15.28 -1.04 24.80
CA THR A 259 14.31 -0.69 25.84
C THR A 259 14.89 -0.87 27.26
N GLN A 260 15.88 -1.74 27.43
CA GLN A 260 16.65 -1.87 28.66
C GLN A 260 17.79 -0.86 28.65
N LYS A 261 17.63 0.22 29.43
CA LYS A 261 18.62 1.29 29.52
C LYS A 261 19.80 0.87 30.39
N PRO A 262 21.04 1.24 30.02
CA PRO A 262 22.18 1.03 30.88
C PRO A 262 22.00 1.81 32.20
N SER A 263 22.51 1.28 33.30
CA SER A 263 22.49 1.97 34.60
C SER A 263 23.61 3.00 34.74
N SER A 264 24.69 2.86 33.96
CA SER A 264 25.88 3.72 33.98
C SER A 264 26.68 3.55 32.68
N CYS A 265 27.43 4.57 32.30
CA CYS A 265 28.31 4.56 31.13
C CYS A 265 29.75 4.86 31.53
N ASP A 266 30.71 4.33 30.78
CA ASP A 266 32.13 4.67 30.94
C ASP A 266 32.42 5.96 30.15
N ASP A 267 32.71 7.04 30.88
CA ASP A 267 33.01 8.35 30.31
C ASP A 267 34.39 8.43 29.66
N ASN A 268 35.24 7.40 29.80
CA ASN A 268 36.56 7.37 29.17
C ASN A 268 36.52 6.95 27.69
N ILE A 269 35.39 6.39 27.22
CA ILE A 269 35.22 5.96 25.83
C ILE A 269 34.62 7.12 25.03
N VAL A 270 35.43 7.76 24.20
CA VAL A 270 34.98 8.83 23.29
C VAL A 270 34.83 8.27 21.89
N LYS A 271 33.58 8.00 21.51
CA LYS A 271 33.15 7.63 20.16
C LYS A 271 31.88 8.42 19.86
N GLU A 272 32.04 9.67 19.45
CA GLU A 272 30.94 10.63 19.32
C GLU A 272 29.81 10.07 18.45
N VAL A 273 28.57 10.30 18.89
CA VAL A 273 27.35 9.88 18.17
C VAL A 273 26.36 11.03 18.11
N CYS A 274 25.58 11.06 17.02
CA CYS A 274 24.45 11.96 16.88
C CYS A 274 23.15 11.18 17.13
N ALA A 275 22.53 11.48 18.26
CA ALA A 275 21.30 10.83 18.68
C ALA A 275 20.07 11.61 18.22
N THR A 276 19.05 10.87 17.81
CA THR A 276 17.73 11.34 17.46
C THR A 276 16.77 11.09 18.63
N TYR A 277 16.06 12.13 19.06
CA TYR A 277 15.06 12.04 20.13
C TYR A 277 13.80 12.83 19.77
N LYS A 278 12.68 12.51 20.40
CA LYS A 278 11.42 13.23 20.22
C LYS A 278 11.42 14.52 21.04
N CYS A 279 11.20 15.64 20.39
CA CYS A 279 11.06 16.95 21.04
C CYS A 279 9.73 17.57 20.60
N ASN A 280 8.75 17.60 21.51
CA ASN A 280 7.36 17.95 21.17
C ASN A 280 6.84 17.03 20.03
N ASP A 281 6.43 17.61 18.90
CA ASP A 281 5.96 16.92 17.69
C ASP A 281 7.02 16.87 16.57
N THR A 282 8.26 17.23 16.87
CA THR A 282 9.37 17.20 15.90
C THR A 282 10.51 16.29 16.36
N THR A 283 11.42 16.03 15.43
CA THR A 283 12.62 15.21 15.64
C THR A 283 13.80 16.14 15.91
N CYS A 284 14.43 15.99 17.07
CA CYS A 284 15.62 16.74 17.44
C CYS A 284 16.88 15.86 17.38
N LEU A 285 18.02 16.51 17.21
CA LEU A 285 19.35 15.90 17.22
C LEU A 285 20.15 16.40 18.42
N LYS A 286 20.92 15.51 19.06
CA LYS A 286 21.80 15.83 20.19
C LYS A 286 23.05 14.96 20.13
N GLU A 287 24.19 15.58 20.38
CA GLU A 287 25.49 14.91 20.39
C GLU A 287 25.77 14.28 21.76
N TYR A 288 26.36 13.09 21.75
CA TYR A 288 26.85 12.39 22.93
C TYR A 288 28.28 11.91 22.70
N GLN A 289 29.04 11.72 23.78
CA GLN A 289 30.44 11.27 23.66
C GLN A 289 30.54 9.81 23.24
N ASN A 290 29.52 9.00 23.52
CA ASN A 290 29.43 7.61 23.08
C ASN A 290 27.98 7.11 23.00
N GLU A 291 27.82 5.95 22.38
CA GLU A 291 26.55 5.24 22.22
C GLU A 291 25.85 4.91 23.55
N CYS A 292 26.62 4.58 24.60
CA CYS A 292 26.04 4.32 25.92
C CYS A 292 25.36 5.57 26.48
N GLN A 293 26.06 6.72 26.46
CA GLN A 293 25.50 7.98 26.93
C GLN A 293 24.26 8.40 26.12
N ALA A 294 24.26 8.17 24.81
CA ALA A 294 23.08 8.40 23.97
C ALA A 294 21.88 7.56 24.41
N CYS A 295 22.08 6.26 24.68
CA CYS A 295 21.01 5.35 25.12
C CYS A 295 20.69 5.41 26.61
N LEU A 296 21.53 6.05 27.43
CA LEU A 296 21.24 6.38 28.82
C LEU A 296 20.17 7.48 28.90
N ASP A 297 20.15 8.43 27.96
CA ASP A 297 19.11 9.45 27.89
C ASP A 297 17.76 8.81 27.56
N SER A 298 16.78 9.08 28.42
CA SER A 298 15.50 8.40 28.34
C SER A 298 14.69 8.70 27.09
N THR A 299 15.02 9.79 26.39
CA THR A 299 14.29 10.33 25.24
C THR A 299 14.87 9.91 23.89
N THR A 300 16.08 9.36 23.87
CA THR A 300 16.76 8.92 22.64
C THR A 300 16.07 7.70 22.04
N VAL A 301 15.79 7.75 20.73
CA VAL A 301 15.19 6.66 19.96
C VAL A 301 16.25 5.91 19.16
N SER A 302 17.16 6.65 18.54
CA SER A 302 18.20 6.11 17.64
C SER A 302 19.43 7.00 17.64
N TYR A 303 20.56 6.51 17.14
CA TYR A 303 21.78 7.28 16.94
C TYR A 303 22.51 6.85 15.67
N VAL A 304 23.36 7.73 15.16
CA VAL A 304 24.34 7.45 14.10
C VAL A 304 25.74 7.77 14.63
N SER A 305 26.76 7.09 14.12
CA SER A 305 28.16 7.39 14.49
C SER A 305 28.57 8.76 13.92
N GLY A 306 29.29 9.56 14.70
CA GLY A 306 29.77 10.88 14.32
C GLY A 306 28.99 12.04 14.95
N LYS A 307 29.40 13.28 14.62
CA LYS A 307 28.76 14.51 15.09
C LYS A 307 27.44 14.77 14.38
N CYS A 308 26.56 15.54 15.00
CA CYS A 308 25.34 15.95 14.33
C CYS A 308 25.70 16.92 13.22
N GLN A 309 25.50 16.51 11.97
CA GLN A 309 25.54 17.45 10.86
C GLN A 309 24.41 18.45 11.09
N SER A 310 24.76 19.65 11.56
CA SER A 310 23.82 20.76 11.57
C SER A 310 23.38 20.92 10.12
N GLN A 311 22.13 20.56 9.81
CA GLN A 311 21.53 20.96 8.56
C GLN A 311 21.50 22.48 8.59
N THR A 312 22.58 23.10 8.12
CA THR A 312 22.62 24.52 7.80
C THR A 312 21.63 24.66 6.66
N LEU A 313 20.38 24.92 7.03
CA LEU A 313 19.28 25.11 6.11
C LEU A 313 19.64 26.30 5.23
N SER A 314 20.23 25.99 4.08
CA SER A 314 20.25 26.77 2.85
C SER A 314 20.29 28.29 3.03
N GLY A 315 21.51 28.83 3.20
CA GLY A 315 21.81 30.20 2.79
C GLY A 315 21.66 30.44 1.28
N VAL A 316 21.18 29.45 0.51
CA VAL A 316 21.00 29.54 -0.95
C VAL A 316 19.65 30.16 -1.31
N ILE A 317 18.63 30.08 -0.44
CA ILE A 317 17.30 30.65 -0.76
C ILE A 317 17.26 32.19 -0.54
N LEU A 318 18.05 32.74 0.38
CA LEU A 318 18.17 34.21 0.51
C LEU A 318 18.96 34.86 -0.64
N GLY A 319 19.77 34.10 -1.39
CA GLY A 319 20.50 34.61 -2.57
C GLY A 319 19.60 34.82 -3.79
N LEU A 320 18.55 34.02 -3.96
CA LEU A 320 17.64 34.11 -5.11
C LEU A 320 16.58 35.21 -4.96
N ALA A 321 16.17 35.55 -3.74
CA ALA A 321 15.23 36.66 -3.50
C ALA A 321 15.86 38.03 -3.81
N LEU A 322 17.18 38.19 -3.63
CA LEU A 322 17.90 39.42 -3.97
C LEU A 322 18.16 39.57 -5.49
N PHE A 323 18.22 38.46 -6.24
CA PHE A 323 18.40 38.54 -7.70
C PHE A 323 17.13 38.95 -8.45
N VAL A 324 15.94 38.60 -7.96
CA VAL A 324 14.67 38.97 -8.62
C VAL A 324 14.35 40.47 -8.48
N GLN A 325 14.85 41.15 -7.44
CA GLN A 325 14.69 42.60 -7.28
C GLN A 325 15.65 43.44 -8.16
N LEU A 326 16.66 42.82 -8.80
CA LEU A 326 17.58 43.52 -9.70
C LEU A 326 17.16 43.46 -11.18
N PHE A 327 16.13 42.68 -11.51
CA PHE A 327 15.63 42.50 -12.89
C PHE A 327 14.16 42.88 -13.08
N MET A 328 13.55 43.55 -12.10
CA MET A 328 12.32 44.33 -12.24
C MET A 328 12.61 45.81 -12.02
#